data_AF-A0A7V2V070-F1
#
_entry.id   AF-A0A7V2V070-F1
#
_cell.length_a   1.000
_cell.length_b   1.000
_cell.length_c   1.000
_cell.angle_alpha   90.00
_cell.angle_beta   90.00
_cell.angle_gamma   90.00
#
_symmetry.space_group_name_H-M   'P 1'
#
loop_
_entity.id
_entity.type
_entity.pdbx_description
1 polymer ?
#
loop_
_entity_poly.entity_id
_entity_poly.type
_entity_poly.pdbx_seq_one_letter_code
_entity_poly.pdbx_strand_id
1 'polypeptide(L)'
;MTDRMDELLAKWRDRVLAEDEETELVRLLESPASRRRLYEEFTFGYGVLEALRESRAERSERRLETWAERTLTPRLLRRGAVAAAVLVLALAAARLLPRTAGTAKAPGPVAVVERVQGAVEIADARAGSSPAASGRALQAGQGVVTRGLQSGASLRFADGTLLVLGGDTTLDRIQPPAGSATRGAPLGIHLALARGTLAAHVVRQVPGAPLGIDTPHARILVRGTRFDLIVGPDTTRLEVREGLVEMACDEEVVDVTAGRFAVAGAAPPAPAPPAPPGVNEAVRRGGEWLLARRDDLSRPFMWKGLPHAYDGLVLLALVHAGFDPRRETRVQALIDGLLARDPASTYDAALQAMALQAIDPARHHRRLETLARRLEAAQCANGQWGYALEGTRRPAGENSTAHFALLGLRACRDAGISIDPEVARRARGWWRASQNDDGGWGYAEGGDPRRRDDRGPGDVGNASYGSMTAGSVAALLLCGDLLGEGAHHDPAVRRGIDWLAARFDVKRNPAKQGCADLYYLYSLERMADLGGWETIGGRDWHGEAAAHLLASQRADGHWNLNTRFSEWGIGDTAFAILVLRRSTPPARPPAIRVGNLAD
;
A
#
# COMPACT_ATOMS: atom_id res chain seq x y z
N MET A 1 25.15 -5.01 -26.28
CA MET A 1 23.85 -4.50 -25.80
C MET A 1 23.85 -2.99 -25.58
N THR A 2 24.98 -2.38 -25.24
CA THR A 2 25.16 -0.96 -24.89
C THR A 2 24.76 0.02 -25.99
N ASP A 3 25.12 -0.25 -27.25
CA ASP A 3 24.86 0.66 -28.37
C ASP A 3 23.40 0.62 -28.86
N ARG A 4 22.69 -0.49 -28.65
CA ARG A 4 21.35 -0.70 -29.20
C ARG A 4 20.30 0.13 -28.47
N MET A 5 20.41 0.25 -27.15
CA MET A 5 19.49 1.08 -26.37
C MET A 5 19.65 2.57 -26.70
N ASP A 6 20.90 3.03 -26.89
CA ASP A 6 21.20 4.42 -27.21
C ASP A 6 20.73 4.78 -28.64
N GLU A 7 20.85 3.83 -29.58
CA GLU A 7 20.29 3.94 -30.94
C GLU A 7 18.76 4.02 -30.92
N LEU A 8 18.09 3.16 -30.15
CA LEU A 8 16.63 3.15 -30.02
C LEU A 8 16.12 4.42 -29.33
N LEU A 9 16.81 4.93 -28.31
CA LEU A 9 16.48 6.19 -27.66
C LEU A 9 16.67 7.39 -28.60
N ALA A 10 17.69 7.36 -29.47
CA ALA A 10 17.88 8.39 -30.51
C ALA A 10 16.77 8.34 -31.57
N LYS A 11 16.40 7.14 -32.05
CA LYS A 11 15.26 6.96 -32.98
C LYS A 11 13.93 7.37 -32.38
N TRP A 12 13.71 7.05 -31.10
CA TRP A 12 12.55 7.50 -30.33
C TRP A 12 12.50 9.03 -30.24
N ARG A 13 13.63 9.66 -29.88
CA ARG A 13 13.79 11.13 -29.82
C ARG A 13 13.46 11.77 -31.16
N ASP A 14 13.92 11.17 -32.25
CA ASP A 14 13.79 11.71 -33.60
C ASP A 14 12.45 11.30 -34.25
N ARG A 15 11.56 10.61 -33.50
CA ARG A 15 10.23 10.12 -33.90
C ARG A 15 10.22 9.23 -35.14
N VAL A 16 11.25 8.41 -35.28
CA VAL A 16 11.43 7.46 -36.40
C VAL A 16 11.49 6.01 -35.93
N LEU A 17 11.07 5.73 -34.69
CA LEU A 17 11.09 4.41 -34.08
C LEU A 17 9.97 3.52 -34.64
N ALA A 18 10.30 2.31 -35.08
CA ALA A 18 9.32 1.32 -35.52
C ALA A 18 8.64 0.60 -34.33
N GLU A 19 7.49 -0.04 -34.56
CA GLU A 19 6.66 -0.65 -33.50
C GLU A 19 7.32 -1.86 -32.81
N ASP A 20 8.10 -2.64 -33.56
CA ASP A 20 8.93 -3.74 -33.05
C ASP A 20 10.14 -3.21 -32.26
N GLU A 21 10.74 -2.12 -32.72
CA GLU A 21 11.82 -1.39 -32.03
C GLU A 21 11.34 -0.71 -30.74
N GLU A 22 10.09 -0.25 -30.69
CA GLU A 22 9.45 0.29 -29.48
C GLU A 22 9.25 -0.79 -28.42
N THR A 23 8.77 -1.96 -28.83
CA THR A 23 8.64 -3.12 -27.95
C THR A 23 10.01 -3.59 -27.42
N GLU A 24 11.05 -3.52 -28.26
CA GLU A 24 12.44 -3.80 -27.88
C GLU A 24 12.98 -2.77 -26.87
N LEU A 25 12.72 -1.47 -27.11
CA LEU A 25 13.13 -0.39 -26.22
C LEU A 25 12.45 -0.49 -24.84
N VAL A 26 11.15 -0.79 -24.80
CA VAL A 26 10.41 -1.02 -23.55
C VAL A 26 11.03 -2.17 -22.76
N ARG A 27 11.30 -3.31 -23.41
CA ARG A 27 11.95 -4.47 -22.77
C ARG A 27 13.35 -4.12 -22.24
N LEU A 28 14.13 -3.33 -22.98
CA LEU A 28 15.44 -2.87 -22.54
C LEU A 28 15.35 -1.92 -21.33
N LEU A 29 14.33 -1.06 -21.27
CA LEU A 29 14.05 -0.15 -20.16
C LEU A 29 13.45 -0.85 -18.93
N GLU A 30 12.86 -2.03 -19.06
CA GLU A 30 12.38 -2.81 -17.91
C GLU A 30 13.54 -3.37 -17.07
N SER A 31 14.72 -3.58 -17.68
CA SER A 31 15.92 -4.06 -16.98
C SER A 31 16.40 -3.08 -15.89
N PRO A 32 16.57 -3.54 -14.64
CA PRO A 32 17.12 -2.72 -13.55
C PRO A 32 18.50 -2.13 -13.86
N ALA A 33 19.34 -2.86 -14.60
CA ALA A 33 20.67 -2.40 -15.00
C ALA A 33 20.63 -1.26 -16.02
N SER A 34 19.69 -1.31 -16.97
CA SER A 34 19.49 -0.28 -17.99
C SER A 34 18.94 1.01 -17.39
N ARG A 35 17.98 0.90 -16.45
CA ARG A 35 17.45 2.05 -15.70
C ARG A 35 18.51 2.67 -14.81
N ARG A 36 19.30 1.84 -14.13
CA ARG A 36 20.46 2.27 -13.34
C ARG A 36 21.48 3.00 -14.19
N ARG A 37 21.78 2.53 -15.41
CA ARG A 37 22.68 3.22 -16.35
C ARG A 37 22.13 4.57 -16.82
N LEU A 38 20.87 4.65 -17.26
CA LEU A 38 20.27 5.93 -17.68
C LEU A 38 20.25 6.94 -16.53
N TYR A 39 19.96 6.46 -15.33
CA TYR A 39 20.00 7.23 -14.11
C TYR A 39 21.45 7.64 -13.75
N GLU A 40 22.41 6.73 -13.85
CA GLU A 40 23.83 7.01 -13.63
C GLU A 40 24.38 7.96 -14.69
N GLU A 41 24.14 7.83 -15.98
CA GLU A 41 24.59 8.80 -17.00
C GLU A 41 23.99 10.20 -16.77
N PHE A 42 22.73 10.28 -16.35
CA PHE A 42 22.06 11.54 -16.02
C PHE A 42 22.61 12.19 -14.73
N THR A 43 22.99 11.39 -13.74
CA THR A 43 23.48 11.87 -12.42
C THR A 43 25.02 12.00 -12.36
N PHE A 44 25.75 11.18 -13.13
CA PHE A 44 27.22 11.11 -13.25
C PHE A 44 27.77 12.34 -13.99
N GLY A 45 27.05 12.88 -14.96
CA GLY A 45 27.40 14.16 -15.59
C GLY A 45 27.52 15.30 -14.55
N TYR A 46 26.69 15.26 -13.51
CA TYR A 46 26.73 16.23 -12.40
C TYR A 46 27.80 15.87 -11.34
N GLY A 47 27.92 14.59 -10.99
CA GLY A 47 28.91 14.10 -10.02
C GLY A 47 30.37 14.27 -10.46
N VAL A 48 30.68 14.06 -11.74
CA VAL A 48 32.03 14.27 -12.29
C VAL A 48 32.38 15.76 -12.35
N LEU A 49 31.41 16.64 -12.64
CA LEU A 49 31.64 18.09 -12.63
C LEU A 49 31.89 18.64 -11.23
N GLU A 50 31.26 18.09 -10.20
CA GLU A 50 31.52 18.46 -8.79
C GLU A 50 32.88 17.91 -8.31
N ALA A 51 33.20 16.65 -8.58
CA ALA A 51 34.52 16.07 -8.24
C ALA A 51 35.68 16.82 -8.96
N LEU A 52 35.47 17.26 -10.21
CA LEU A 52 36.43 18.09 -10.94
C LEU A 52 36.53 19.53 -10.39
N ARG A 53 35.48 20.06 -9.75
CA ARG A 53 35.49 21.38 -9.10
C ARG A 53 36.16 21.35 -7.73
N GLU A 54 35.88 20.36 -6.90
CA GLU A 54 36.57 20.14 -5.63
C GLU A 54 38.08 20.00 -5.88
N SER A 55 38.45 19.19 -6.89
CA SER A 55 39.84 19.03 -7.33
C SER A 55 40.51 20.31 -7.89
N ARG A 56 39.72 21.28 -8.40
CA ARG A 56 40.24 22.58 -8.87
C ARG A 56 40.34 23.60 -7.73
N ALA A 57 39.37 23.61 -6.80
CA ALA A 57 39.36 24.47 -5.62
C ALA A 57 40.56 24.18 -4.71
N GLU A 58 40.82 22.90 -4.42
CA GLU A 58 41.99 22.47 -3.64
C GLU A 58 43.32 22.84 -4.30
N ARG A 59 43.40 22.80 -5.64
CA ARG A 59 44.59 23.21 -6.39
C ARG A 59 44.77 24.73 -6.44
N SER A 60 43.70 25.52 -6.41
CA SER A 60 43.78 26.97 -6.33
C SER A 60 44.17 27.47 -4.94
N GLU A 61 43.66 26.86 -3.87
CA GLU A 61 44.02 27.22 -2.48
C GLU A 61 45.49 26.90 -2.21
N ARG A 62 45.97 25.71 -2.58
CA ARG A 62 47.40 25.36 -2.45
C ARG A 62 48.31 26.29 -3.24
N ARG A 63 47.87 26.80 -4.41
CA ARG A 63 48.60 27.80 -5.21
C ARG A 63 48.59 29.18 -4.58
N LEU A 64 47.51 29.59 -3.93
CA LEU A 64 47.39 30.87 -3.23
C LEU A 64 48.22 30.87 -1.94
N GLU A 65 48.28 29.76 -1.20
CA GLU A 65 49.14 29.60 -0.04
C GLU A 65 50.63 29.63 -0.43
N THR A 66 51.04 28.87 -1.46
CA THR A 66 52.43 28.93 -1.96
C THR A 66 52.81 30.29 -2.56
N TRP A 67 51.85 31.05 -3.11
CA TRP A 67 52.09 32.42 -3.57
C TRP A 67 52.17 33.41 -2.40
N ALA A 68 51.31 33.31 -1.39
CA ALA A 68 51.34 34.17 -0.21
C ALA A 68 52.63 34.02 0.61
N GLU A 69 53.13 32.79 0.75
CA GLU A 69 54.41 32.51 1.43
C GLU A 69 55.64 33.05 0.67
N ARG A 70 55.57 33.15 -0.67
CA ARG A 70 56.69 33.59 -1.51
C ARG A 70 56.76 35.09 -1.75
N THR A 71 55.66 35.84 -1.57
CA THR A 71 55.54 37.20 -2.13
C THR A 71 55.38 38.32 -1.09
N LEU A 72 55.14 37.99 0.19
CA LEU A 72 54.95 39.01 1.24
C LEU A 72 56.28 39.46 1.85
N THR A 73 56.84 40.57 1.35
CA THR A 73 57.93 41.32 2.00
C THR A 73 57.41 42.50 2.85
N PRO A 74 58.12 42.92 3.92
CA PRO A 74 57.55 43.77 4.99
C PRO A 74 57.26 45.25 4.63
N ARG A 75 57.30 45.66 3.35
CA ARG A 75 57.16 47.07 2.96
C ARG A 75 55.76 47.50 2.51
N LEU A 76 54.85 46.57 2.20
CA LEU A 76 53.47 46.90 1.77
C LEU A 76 52.47 47.09 2.93
N LEU A 77 52.82 46.71 4.16
CA LEU A 77 51.96 46.80 5.35
C LEU A 77 51.73 48.23 5.86
N ARG A 78 52.52 49.24 5.46
CA ARG A 78 52.38 50.62 5.96
C ARG A 78 51.38 51.49 5.19
N ARG A 79 50.95 51.12 3.98
CA ARG A 79 49.97 51.92 3.19
C ARG A 79 48.52 51.42 3.32
N GLY A 80 48.29 50.16 3.71
CA GLY A 80 46.95 49.61 3.94
C GLY A 80 46.27 50.05 5.24
N ALA A 81 47.06 50.40 6.27
CA ALA A 81 46.52 50.77 7.59
C ALA A 81 45.74 52.09 7.61
N VAL A 82 46.07 53.04 6.70
CA VAL A 82 45.39 54.34 6.63
C VAL A 82 44.01 54.21 5.96
N ALA A 83 43.86 53.35 4.95
CA ALA A 83 42.58 53.09 4.29
C ALA A 83 41.58 52.37 5.21
N ALA A 84 42.06 51.45 6.05
CA ALA A 84 41.23 50.76 7.03
C ALA A 84 40.71 51.71 8.14
N ALA A 85 41.50 52.67 8.59
CA ALA A 85 41.10 53.62 9.62
C ALA A 85 40.01 54.61 9.15
N VAL A 86 40.07 55.05 7.90
CA VAL A 86 39.05 55.94 7.31
C VAL A 86 37.70 55.23 7.17
N LEU A 87 37.69 53.93 6.85
CA LEU A 87 36.46 53.15 6.71
C LEU A 87 35.76 52.94 8.06
N VAL A 88 36.52 52.73 9.13
CA VAL A 88 35.99 52.57 10.50
C VAL A 88 35.39 53.87 11.02
N LEU A 89 35.99 55.03 10.73
CA LEU A 89 35.45 56.34 11.10
C LEU A 89 34.19 56.71 10.32
N ALA A 90 34.10 56.36 9.03
CA ALA A 90 32.90 56.57 8.22
C ALA A 90 31.70 55.73 8.71
N LEU A 91 31.96 54.49 9.17
CA LEU A 91 30.95 53.61 9.75
C LEU A 91 30.45 54.06 11.14
N ALA A 92 31.30 54.75 11.91
CA ALA A 92 30.93 55.33 13.19
C ALA A 92 30.01 56.56 13.04
N ALA A 93 30.28 57.41 12.04
CA ALA A 93 29.45 58.59 11.75
C ALA A 93 28.04 58.23 11.25
N ALA A 94 27.89 57.11 10.53
CA ALA A 94 26.59 56.63 10.04
C ALA A 94 25.63 56.13 11.14
N ARG A 95 26.11 55.94 12.38
CA ARG A 95 25.28 55.49 13.53
C ARG A 95 24.66 56.64 14.33
N LEU A 96 24.95 57.89 14.00
CA LEU A 96 24.44 59.08 14.71
C LEU A 96 23.25 59.78 14.02
N LEU A 97 22.74 59.23 12.92
CA LEU A 97 21.54 59.77 12.25
C LEU A 97 20.25 59.23 12.89
N PRO A 98 19.22 60.07 13.16
CA PRO A 98 17.96 59.62 13.73
C PRO A 98 17.22 58.70 12.74
N ARG A 99 16.87 57.49 13.19
CA ARG A 99 16.07 56.53 12.42
C ARG A 99 14.62 57.00 12.37
N THR A 100 14.17 57.44 11.20
CA THR A 100 12.74 57.62 10.90
C THR A 100 12.03 56.27 10.78
N ALA A 101 10.73 56.31 11.03
CA ALA A 101 9.84 55.17 11.27
C ALA A 101 9.92 54.03 10.23
N GLY A 102 9.84 52.80 10.74
CA GLY A 102 10.03 51.56 9.99
C GLY A 102 8.98 51.31 8.92
N THR A 103 9.45 51.12 7.69
CA THR A 103 8.80 50.30 6.68
C THR A 103 9.23 48.85 6.88
N ALA A 104 8.26 47.93 6.90
CA ALA A 104 8.54 46.50 7.00
C ALA A 104 9.49 46.08 5.87
N LYS A 105 10.68 45.59 6.24
CA LYS A 105 11.68 45.05 5.31
C LYS A 105 11.06 43.87 4.57
N ALA A 106 11.00 43.93 3.24
CA ALA A 106 10.54 42.80 2.43
C ALA A 106 11.33 41.53 2.81
N PRO A 107 10.68 40.36 2.91
CA PRO A 107 11.37 39.11 3.22
C PRO A 107 12.44 38.86 2.15
N GLY A 108 13.63 38.44 2.59
CA GLY A 108 14.74 38.10 1.70
C GLY A 108 14.42 36.86 0.84
N PRO A 109 15.21 36.61 -0.21
CA PRO A 109 14.99 35.46 -1.08
C PRO A 109 15.15 34.14 -0.33
N VAL A 110 14.28 33.18 -0.64
CA VAL A 110 14.24 31.87 0.02
C VAL A 110 15.28 30.91 -0.56
N ALA A 111 15.50 31.00 -1.87
CA ALA A 111 16.50 30.23 -2.60
C ALA A 111 17.03 31.03 -3.81
N VAL A 112 18.11 30.56 -4.40
CA VAL A 112 18.67 31.10 -5.66
C VAL A 112 18.76 29.97 -6.68
N VAL A 113 18.35 30.25 -7.92
CA VAL A 113 18.57 29.36 -9.05
C VAL A 113 20.05 29.39 -9.40
N GLU A 114 20.80 28.35 -9.10
CA GLU A 114 22.24 28.26 -9.42
C GLU A 114 22.46 27.93 -10.89
N ARG A 115 21.65 27.03 -11.45
CA ARG A 115 21.73 26.64 -12.86
C ARG A 115 20.35 26.43 -13.46
N VAL A 116 20.30 26.66 -14.76
CA VAL A 116 19.18 26.39 -15.65
C VAL A 116 19.73 25.67 -16.88
N GLN A 117 19.07 24.58 -17.27
CA GLN A 117 19.27 23.89 -18.53
C GLN A 117 17.91 23.71 -19.20
N GLY A 118 17.83 23.98 -20.50
CA GLY A 118 16.57 23.87 -21.25
C GLY A 118 15.52 24.91 -20.84
N ALA A 119 14.25 24.53 -20.95
CA ALA A 119 13.11 25.38 -20.65
C ALA A 119 12.75 25.29 -19.17
N VAL A 120 13.08 26.34 -18.42
CA VAL A 120 12.76 26.47 -17.00
C VAL A 120 12.05 27.80 -16.75
N GLU A 121 10.96 27.73 -16.00
CA GLU A 121 10.10 28.86 -15.65
C GLU A 121 10.00 28.98 -14.13
N ILE A 122 9.97 30.21 -13.63
CA ILE A 122 9.58 30.54 -12.26
C ILE A 122 8.09 30.87 -12.31
N ALA A 123 7.30 30.07 -11.60
CA ALA A 123 5.87 30.25 -11.50
C ALA A 123 5.52 31.08 -10.25
N ASP A 124 4.70 32.11 -10.42
CA ASP A 124 4.18 32.92 -9.33
C ASP A 124 2.65 32.94 -9.41
N ALA A 125 1.98 32.56 -8.33
CA ALA A 125 0.52 32.51 -8.28
C ALA A 125 -0.16 33.87 -8.55
N ARG A 126 0.54 34.99 -8.34
CA ARG A 126 0.03 36.35 -8.56
C ARG A 126 0.50 36.97 -9.87
N ALA A 127 1.70 36.62 -10.34
CA ALA A 127 2.34 37.27 -11.48
C ALA A 127 2.46 36.38 -12.73
N GLY A 128 2.03 35.12 -12.67
CA GLY A 128 2.17 34.15 -13.77
C GLY A 128 3.57 33.55 -13.85
N SER A 129 3.90 32.94 -14.99
CA SER A 129 5.21 32.30 -15.22
C SER A 129 6.18 33.23 -15.94
N SER A 130 7.46 33.18 -15.55
CA SER A 130 8.54 33.91 -16.20
C SER A 130 9.76 33.00 -16.42
N PRO A 131 10.58 33.18 -17.47
CA PRO A 131 11.77 32.37 -17.67
C PRO A 131 12.74 32.47 -16.49
N ALA A 132 13.27 31.32 -16.06
CA ALA A 132 14.32 31.27 -15.05
C ALA A 132 15.69 31.54 -15.67
N ALA A 133 16.57 32.20 -14.92
CA ALA A 133 17.97 32.40 -15.27
C ALA A 133 18.87 32.11 -14.08
N SER A 134 20.10 31.66 -14.32
CA SER A 134 21.10 31.48 -13.25
C SER A 134 21.34 32.78 -12.48
N GLY A 135 21.44 32.68 -11.16
CA GLY A 135 21.52 33.80 -10.23
C GLY A 135 20.17 34.42 -9.86
N ARG A 136 19.06 33.95 -10.45
CA ARG A 136 17.73 34.48 -10.12
C ARG A 136 17.31 34.05 -8.72
N ALA A 137 16.93 35.03 -7.90
CA ALA A 137 16.44 34.80 -6.55
C ALA A 137 14.95 34.42 -6.55
N LEU A 138 14.61 33.37 -5.80
CA LEU A 138 13.26 32.86 -5.60
C LEU A 138 12.65 33.44 -4.33
N GLN A 139 11.42 33.92 -4.44
CA GLN A 139 10.66 34.50 -3.34
C GLN A 139 9.72 33.47 -2.71
N ALA A 140 9.29 33.74 -1.49
CA ALA A 140 8.27 32.95 -0.81
C ALA A 140 6.99 32.87 -1.66
N GLY A 141 6.47 31.66 -1.84
CA GLY A 141 5.28 31.40 -2.64
C GLY A 141 5.56 31.11 -4.13
N GLN A 142 6.79 31.33 -4.60
CA GLN A 142 7.15 31.01 -5.99
C GLN A 142 7.49 29.52 -6.14
N GLY A 143 7.23 29.01 -7.35
CA GLY A 143 7.54 27.67 -7.80
C GLY A 143 8.54 27.68 -8.95
N VAL A 144 9.01 26.49 -9.32
CA VAL A 144 9.90 26.27 -10.46
C VAL A 144 9.34 25.13 -11.31
N VAL A 145 9.23 25.37 -12.61
CA VAL A 145 8.71 24.42 -13.59
C VAL A 145 9.77 24.16 -14.65
N THR A 146 10.16 22.91 -14.85
CA THR A 146 11.01 22.48 -15.97
C THR A 146 10.12 21.82 -17.03
N ARG A 147 10.37 22.10 -18.32
CA ARG A 147 9.56 21.55 -19.43
C ARG A 147 10.44 20.81 -20.42
N GLY A 148 10.11 19.56 -20.71
CA GLY A 148 10.87 18.66 -21.53
C GLY A 148 11.95 17.91 -20.75
N LEU A 149 12.24 16.69 -21.20
CA LEU A 149 13.12 15.72 -20.54
C LEU A 149 14.57 16.18 -20.37
N GLN A 150 15.04 17.10 -21.22
CA GLN A 150 16.41 17.64 -21.19
C GLN A 150 16.53 18.93 -20.37
N SER A 151 15.43 19.41 -19.79
CA SER A 151 15.42 20.60 -18.94
C SER A 151 15.73 20.25 -17.49
N GLY A 152 16.30 21.20 -16.75
CA GLY A 152 16.65 20.98 -15.36
C GLY A 152 17.08 22.27 -14.68
N ALA A 153 16.97 22.30 -13.35
CA ALA A 153 17.39 23.46 -12.56
C ALA A 153 17.99 23.02 -11.24
N SER A 154 19.00 23.75 -10.76
CA SER A 154 19.52 23.57 -9.41
C SER A 154 19.23 24.79 -8.54
N LEU A 155 18.70 24.55 -7.35
CA LEU A 155 18.24 25.56 -6.40
C LEU A 155 19.09 25.45 -5.13
N ARG A 156 19.69 26.57 -4.72
CA ARG A 156 20.42 26.69 -3.46
C ARG A 156 19.64 27.50 -2.45
N PHE A 157 19.40 26.90 -1.30
CA PHE A 157 18.76 27.57 -0.17
C PHE A 157 19.81 28.27 0.70
N ALA A 158 19.35 29.24 1.50
CA ALA A 158 20.23 30.02 2.38
C ALA A 158 20.94 29.18 3.46
N ASP A 159 20.37 28.03 3.83
CA ASP A 159 20.96 27.06 4.76
C ASP A 159 22.02 26.16 4.11
N GLY A 160 22.27 26.32 2.80
CA GLY A 160 23.18 25.50 2.01
C GLY A 160 22.55 24.28 1.35
N THR A 161 21.28 23.96 1.64
CA THR A 161 20.54 22.86 1.01
C THR A 161 20.49 23.04 -0.51
N LEU A 162 20.81 21.97 -1.25
CA LEU A 162 20.76 21.92 -2.70
C LEU A 162 19.62 21.02 -3.15
N LEU A 163 18.79 21.53 -4.05
CA LEU A 163 17.80 20.76 -4.78
C LEU A 163 18.13 20.77 -6.27
N VAL A 164 18.07 19.62 -6.91
CA VAL A 164 18.25 19.47 -8.36
C VAL A 164 16.96 18.91 -8.94
N LEU A 165 16.29 19.72 -9.76
CA LEU A 165 15.07 19.38 -10.47
C LEU A 165 15.42 18.82 -11.85
N GLY A 166 14.89 17.64 -12.18
CA GLY A 166 15.05 17.04 -13.50
C GLY A 166 14.04 17.59 -14.51
N GLY A 167 13.91 16.92 -15.65
CA GLY A 167 12.95 17.26 -16.71
C GLY A 167 11.50 17.10 -16.24
N ASP A 168 10.58 17.83 -16.89
CA ASP A 168 9.12 17.76 -16.66
C ASP A 168 8.70 17.81 -15.18
N THR A 169 9.41 18.61 -14.39
CA THR A 169 9.24 18.72 -12.95
C THR A 169 8.50 20.00 -12.60
N THR A 170 7.51 19.88 -11.73
CA THR A 170 6.71 21.01 -11.23
C THR A 170 6.86 21.07 -9.71
N LEU A 171 7.65 22.04 -9.25
CA LEU A 171 7.69 22.48 -7.86
C LEU A 171 6.74 23.68 -7.73
N ASP A 172 5.52 23.45 -7.23
CA ASP A 172 4.44 24.46 -7.22
C ASP A 172 4.75 25.65 -6.32
N ARG A 173 5.36 25.38 -5.17
CA ARG A 173 5.54 26.39 -4.14
C ARG A 173 6.71 26.10 -3.23
N ILE A 174 7.45 27.16 -2.90
CA ILE A 174 8.46 27.19 -1.86
C ILE A 174 7.97 28.12 -0.74
N GLN A 175 7.85 27.60 0.48
CA GLN A 175 7.49 28.37 1.65
C GLN A 175 8.67 28.44 2.62
N PRO A 176 9.04 29.64 3.10
CA PRO A 176 10.05 29.78 4.14
C PRO A 176 9.52 29.26 5.48
N PRO A 177 10.41 29.06 6.47
CA PRO A 177 10.03 28.79 7.85
C PRO A 177 8.96 29.77 8.35
N ALA A 178 7.87 29.26 8.93
CA ALA A 178 6.89 30.13 9.56
C ALA A 178 7.52 30.81 10.79
N GLY A 179 7.42 32.15 10.86
CA GLY A 179 7.63 32.86 12.13
C GLY A 179 6.59 32.38 13.15
N SER A 180 6.93 32.33 14.43
CA SER A 180 6.21 31.63 15.52
C SER A 180 4.79 32.11 15.87
N ALA A 181 4.04 32.66 14.91
CA ALA A 181 2.73 33.28 15.10
C ALA A 181 1.54 32.32 14.92
N THR A 182 1.74 31.11 14.39
CA THR A 182 0.67 30.12 14.16
C THR A 182 0.98 28.78 14.82
N ARG A 183 0.12 28.36 15.76
CA ARG A 183 0.15 27.01 16.35
C ARG A 183 -0.08 25.98 15.24
N GLY A 184 0.91 25.10 15.01
CA GLY A 184 0.85 24.02 14.03
C GLY A 184 1.43 24.34 12.64
N ALA A 185 1.96 25.55 12.43
CA ALA A 185 2.70 25.85 11.20
C ALA A 185 4.13 25.27 11.26
N PRO A 186 4.64 24.71 10.15
CA PRO A 186 5.96 24.11 10.15
C PRO A 186 7.07 25.14 10.33
N LEU A 187 8.03 24.80 11.20
CA LEU A 187 9.15 25.66 11.59
C LEU A 187 10.33 25.61 10.60
N GLY A 188 10.29 24.75 9.57
CA GLY A 188 11.31 24.62 8.53
C GLY A 188 10.80 25.03 7.15
N ILE A 189 11.66 24.93 6.13
CA ILE A 189 11.28 25.20 4.73
C ILE A 189 10.26 24.14 4.28
N HIS A 190 9.21 24.56 3.56
CA HIS A 190 8.20 23.66 3.01
C HIS A 190 8.11 23.78 1.50
N LEU A 191 8.09 22.64 0.82
CA LEU A 191 8.06 22.50 -0.63
C LEU A 191 6.81 21.74 -1.05
N ALA A 192 6.15 22.18 -2.12
CA ALA A 192 5.07 21.43 -2.76
C ALA A 192 5.55 20.90 -4.11
N LEU A 193 5.87 19.61 -4.20
CA LEU A 193 6.34 18.95 -5.42
C LEU A 193 5.18 18.18 -6.06
N ALA A 194 4.61 18.73 -7.12
CA ALA A 194 3.42 18.18 -7.76
C ALA A 194 3.73 16.98 -8.66
N ARG A 195 4.84 17.01 -9.40
CA ARG A 195 5.30 15.93 -10.29
C ARG A 195 6.77 16.07 -10.66
N GLY A 196 7.35 15.00 -11.17
CA GLY A 196 8.69 14.97 -11.77
C GLY A 196 9.74 14.40 -10.83
N THR A 197 10.99 14.83 -10.99
CA THR A 197 12.15 14.27 -10.28
C THR A 197 12.92 15.34 -9.51
N LEU A 198 13.33 14.98 -8.30
CA LEU A 198 14.09 15.85 -7.41
C LEU A 198 15.20 15.05 -6.73
N ALA A 199 16.45 15.45 -6.93
CA ALA A 199 17.57 15.00 -6.10
C ALA A 199 17.88 16.08 -5.06
N ALA A 200 18.02 15.70 -3.79
CA ALA A 200 18.16 16.64 -2.69
C ALA A 200 19.38 16.31 -1.83
N HIS A 201 20.24 17.31 -1.63
CA HIS A 201 21.31 17.29 -0.62
C HIS A 201 20.94 18.29 0.47
N VAL A 202 20.34 17.77 1.55
CA VAL A 202 19.77 18.59 2.61
C VAL A 202 20.76 18.72 3.75
N VAL A 203 21.13 19.97 4.06
CA VAL A 203 21.98 20.28 5.21
C VAL A 203 21.22 19.92 6.49
N ARG A 204 21.94 19.48 7.53
CA ARG A 204 21.33 19.08 8.79
C ARG A 204 20.46 20.23 9.35
N GLN A 205 19.18 19.96 9.49
CA GLN A 205 18.17 20.91 9.93
C GLN A 205 18.14 21.02 11.45
N VAL A 206 17.67 22.17 11.95
CA VAL A 206 17.52 22.42 13.39
C VAL A 206 16.42 21.48 13.95
N PRO A 207 16.61 20.87 15.13
CA PRO A 207 15.56 20.07 15.76
C PRO A 207 14.24 20.85 15.87
N GLY A 208 13.15 20.24 15.41
CA GLY A 208 11.81 20.87 15.38
C GLY A 208 11.51 21.65 14.10
N ALA A 209 12.48 21.84 13.20
CA ALA A 209 12.33 22.58 11.94
C ALA A 209 12.85 21.77 10.72
N PRO A 210 12.28 20.57 10.42
CA PRO A 210 12.71 19.78 9.27
C PRO A 210 12.37 20.48 7.94
N LEU A 211 13.06 20.11 6.87
CA LEU A 211 12.62 20.40 5.51
C LEU A 211 11.42 19.50 5.20
N GLY A 212 10.28 20.09 4.91
CA GLY A 212 9.07 19.38 4.51
C GLY A 212 8.86 19.39 3.00
N ILE A 213 8.49 18.26 2.42
CA ILE A 213 8.10 18.14 1.02
C ILE A 213 6.73 17.45 0.96
N ASP A 214 5.72 18.17 0.51
CA ASP A 214 4.39 17.64 0.25
C ASP A 214 4.28 17.25 -1.23
N THR A 215 3.80 16.04 -1.50
CA THR A 215 3.45 15.54 -2.83
C THR A 215 1.95 15.19 -2.85
N PRO A 216 1.36 14.88 -4.02
CA PRO A 216 -0.03 14.42 -4.07
C PRO A 216 -0.30 13.14 -3.26
N HIS A 217 0.75 12.34 -2.98
CA HIS A 217 0.63 11.00 -2.42
C HIS A 217 1.21 10.86 -1.02
N ALA A 218 2.08 11.78 -0.59
CA ALA A 218 2.75 11.69 0.70
C ALA A 218 3.30 13.02 1.21
N ARG A 219 3.56 13.05 2.51
CA ARG A 219 4.39 14.08 3.16
C ARG A 219 5.73 13.49 3.53
N ILE A 220 6.81 14.22 3.24
CA ILE A 220 8.18 13.81 3.49
C ILE A 220 8.84 14.83 4.43
N LEU A 221 9.41 14.37 5.54
CA LEU A 221 10.11 15.21 6.51
C LEU A 221 11.58 14.83 6.57
N VAL A 222 12.44 15.83 6.37
CA VAL A 222 13.89 15.63 6.23
C VAL A 222 14.65 16.40 7.29
N ARG A 223 15.54 15.71 8.00
CA ARG A 223 16.40 16.30 9.04
C ARG A 223 17.86 16.53 8.60
N GLY A 224 18.31 15.92 7.50
CA GLY A 224 19.67 16.08 6.96
C GLY A 224 20.16 14.81 6.27
N THR A 225 20.01 14.76 4.95
CA THR A 225 20.14 13.52 4.15
C THR A 225 20.45 13.80 2.69
N ARG A 226 20.91 12.77 1.98
CA ARG A 226 20.89 12.71 0.52
C ARG A 226 19.82 11.72 0.07
N PHE A 227 18.91 12.16 -0.78
CA PHE A 227 17.81 11.33 -1.26
C PHE A 227 17.31 11.82 -2.62
N ASP A 228 16.57 10.94 -3.27
CA ASP A 228 15.91 11.18 -4.55
C ASP A 228 14.39 10.99 -4.39
N LEU A 229 13.63 11.84 -5.07
CA LEU A 229 12.17 11.77 -5.15
C LEU A 229 11.71 11.70 -6.61
N ILE A 230 10.77 10.80 -6.85
CA ILE A 230 10.07 10.65 -8.14
C ILE A 230 8.58 10.73 -7.86
N VAL A 231 7.91 11.72 -8.44
CA VAL A 231 6.48 11.96 -8.27
C VAL A 231 5.77 11.74 -9.59
N GLY A 232 5.04 10.64 -9.68
CA GLY A 232 4.19 10.27 -10.81
C GLY A 232 2.71 10.61 -10.58
N PRO A 233 1.85 10.26 -11.55
CA PRO A 233 0.41 10.51 -11.44
C PRO A 233 -0.23 9.80 -10.24
N ASP A 234 0.21 8.57 -9.94
CA ASP A 234 -0.44 7.71 -8.94
C ASP A 234 0.47 7.38 -7.74
N THR A 235 1.76 7.70 -7.81
CA THR A 235 2.73 7.33 -6.76
C THR A 235 3.79 8.39 -6.50
N THR A 236 4.31 8.41 -5.28
CA THR A 236 5.57 9.06 -4.89
C THR A 236 6.56 8.00 -4.45
N ARG A 237 7.73 7.98 -5.07
CA ARG A 237 8.86 7.12 -4.69
C ARG A 237 9.98 7.96 -4.10
N LEU A 238 10.42 7.57 -2.89
CA LEU A 238 11.54 8.13 -2.16
C LEU A 238 12.68 7.10 -2.13
N GLU A 239 13.89 7.50 -2.51
CA GLU A 239 15.10 6.68 -2.40
C GLU A 239 16.12 7.39 -1.50
N VAL A 240 16.53 6.77 -0.39
CA VAL A 240 17.45 7.40 0.57
C VAL A 240 18.86 6.87 0.34
N ARG A 241 19.77 7.76 -0.05
CA ARG A 241 21.19 7.45 -0.27
C ARG A 241 21.97 7.53 1.02
N GLU A 242 21.74 8.58 1.81
CA GLU A 242 22.44 8.82 3.08
C GLU A 242 21.47 9.37 4.14
N GLY A 243 21.57 8.83 5.36
CA GLY A 243 20.81 9.26 6.53
C GLY A 243 19.40 8.65 6.64
N LEU A 244 18.45 9.43 7.15
CA LEU A 244 17.07 9.03 7.46
C LEU A 244 16.06 10.07 6.99
N VAL A 245 15.03 9.63 6.27
CA VAL A 245 13.90 10.46 5.83
C VAL A 245 12.60 9.84 6.31
N GLU A 246 11.74 10.64 6.92
CA GLU A 246 10.40 10.22 7.34
C GLU A 246 9.42 10.44 6.19
N MET A 247 8.60 9.45 5.88
CA MET A 247 7.54 9.51 4.87
C MET A 247 6.20 9.16 5.53
N ALA A 248 5.18 9.97 5.29
CA ALA A 248 3.84 9.80 5.82
C ALA A 248 2.78 9.79 4.71
N CYS A 249 1.84 8.85 4.78
CA CYS A 249 0.70 8.69 3.87
C CYS A 249 -0.49 8.19 4.69
N ASP A 250 -1.65 8.85 4.59
CA ASP A 250 -2.79 8.64 5.48
C ASP A 250 -2.38 8.71 6.98
N GLU A 251 -2.62 7.64 7.74
CA GLU A 251 -2.22 7.49 9.14
C GLU A 251 -0.87 6.74 9.29
N GLU A 252 -0.28 6.29 8.18
CA GLU A 252 0.96 5.51 8.18
C GLU A 252 2.19 6.43 8.09
N VAL A 253 3.16 6.20 8.97
CA VAL A 253 4.44 6.92 9.02
C VAL A 253 5.58 5.92 9.00
N VAL A 254 6.54 6.12 8.11
CA VAL A 254 7.67 5.22 7.88
C VAL A 254 8.99 5.99 7.86
N ASP A 255 9.94 5.48 8.63
CA ASP A 255 11.33 5.91 8.63
C ASP A 255 12.12 5.16 7.54
N VAL A 256 12.61 5.88 6.53
CA VAL A 256 13.36 5.34 5.40
C VAL A 256 14.84 5.66 5.57
N THR A 257 15.64 4.62 5.84
CA THR A 257 17.09 4.74 6.07
C THR A 257 17.89 4.61 4.77
N ALA A 258 19.15 5.04 4.80
CA ALA A 258 20.11 4.84 3.72
C ALA A 258 20.10 3.41 3.14
N GLY A 259 20.14 3.31 1.81
CA GLY A 259 20.09 2.03 1.08
C GLY A 259 18.68 1.50 0.84
N ARG A 260 17.63 2.21 1.27
CA ARG A 260 16.23 1.80 1.13
C ARG A 260 15.44 2.77 0.27
N PHE A 261 14.31 2.28 -0.22
CA PHE A 261 13.29 3.12 -0.86
C PHE A 261 11.94 2.93 -0.19
N ALA A 262 11.08 3.94 -0.34
CA ALA A 262 9.67 3.86 0.00
C ALA A 262 8.80 4.33 -1.19
N VAL A 263 7.61 3.75 -1.34
CA VAL A 263 6.62 4.14 -2.36
C VAL A 263 5.27 4.34 -1.69
N ALA A 264 4.71 5.54 -1.82
CA ALA A 264 3.35 5.88 -1.40
C ALA A 264 2.43 6.15 -2.59
N GLY A 265 1.12 5.97 -2.40
CA GLY A 265 0.09 6.09 -3.43
C GLY A 265 -0.44 4.73 -3.91
N ALA A 266 -1.41 4.73 -4.82
CA ALA A 266 -2.05 3.51 -5.31
C ALA A 266 -1.03 2.65 -6.05
N ALA A 267 -0.44 1.68 -5.37
CA ALA A 267 0.43 0.71 -6.01
C ALA A 267 -0.41 -0.10 -7.01
N PRO A 268 0.04 -0.29 -8.27
CA PRO A 268 -0.50 -1.38 -9.06
C PRO A 268 -0.27 -2.67 -8.25
N PRO A 269 -1.30 -3.53 -8.12
CA PRO A 269 -1.17 -4.77 -7.37
C PRO A 269 0.05 -5.52 -7.89
N ALA A 270 0.87 -6.07 -6.96
CA ALA A 270 1.96 -6.95 -7.36
C ALA A 270 1.36 -8.02 -8.29
N PRO A 271 1.99 -8.29 -9.46
CA PRO A 271 1.46 -9.31 -10.35
C PRO A 271 1.38 -10.62 -9.57
N ALA A 272 0.17 -11.16 -9.46
CA ALA A 272 -0.04 -12.44 -8.80
C ALA A 272 0.91 -13.47 -9.44
N PRO A 273 1.57 -14.34 -8.65
CA PRO A 273 2.39 -15.39 -9.22
C PRO A 273 1.56 -16.19 -10.24
N PRO A 274 2.16 -16.58 -11.38
CA PRO A 274 1.43 -17.28 -12.42
C PRO A 274 0.79 -18.54 -11.83
N ALA A 275 -0.53 -18.68 -12.01
CA ALA A 275 -1.26 -19.83 -11.50
C ALA A 275 -0.64 -21.14 -12.04
N PRO A 276 -0.60 -22.21 -11.24
CA PRO A 276 -0.12 -23.51 -11.72
C PRO A 276 -0.80 -23.93 -13.03
N PRO A 277 -0.10 -24.64 -13.94
CA PRO A 277 -0.68 -25.11 -15.19
C PRO A 277 -2.01 -25.86 -14.95
N GLY A 278 -3.03 -25.55 -15.76
CA GLY A 278 -4.35 -26.17 -15.67
C GLY A 278 -5.34 -25.50 -14.71
N VAL A 279 -4.90 -24.62 -13.81
CA VAL A 279 -5.79 -23.91 -12.86
C VAL A 279 -6.83 -23.07 -13.59
N ASN A 280 -6.43 -22.26 -14.57
CA ASN A 280 -7.36 -21.40 -15.30
C ASN A 280 -8.45 -22.22 -16.02
N GLU A 281 -8.08 -23.35 -16.62
CA GLU A 281 -9.03 -24.23 -17.31
C GLU A 281 -9.97 -24.92 -16.32
N ALA A 282 -9.46 -25.40 -15.19
CA ALA A 282 -10.27 -25.99 -14.15
C ALA A 282 -11.28 -24.99 -13.58
N VAL A 283 -10.84 -23.77 -13.26
CA VAL A 283 -11.69 -22.67 -12.77
C VAL A 283 -12.79 -22.35 -13.78
N ARG A 284 -12.43 -22.22 -15.06
CA ARG A 284 -13.39 -21.95 -16.13
C ARG A 284 -14.46 -23.04 -16.23
N ARG A 285 -14.05 -24.33 -16.23
CA ARG A 285 -14.97 -25.47 -16.28
C ARG A 285 -15.91 -25.53 -15.06
N GLY A 286 -15.40 -25.24 -13.86
CA GLY A 286 -16.22 -25.15 -12.66
C GLY A 286 -17.23 -24.00 -12.72
N GLY A 287 -16.82 -22.82 -13.20
CA GLY A 287 -17.70 -21.67 -13.36
C GLY A 287 -18.82 -21.91 -14.38
N GLU A 288 -18.51 -22.52 -15.54
CA GLU A 288 -19.54 -22.90 -16.52
C GLU A 288 -20.53 -23.91 -15.93
N TRP A 289 -20.03 -24.88 -15.16
CA TRP A 289 -20.89 -25.86 -14.50
C TRP A 289 -21.84 -25.22 -13.48
N LEU A 290 -21.38 -24.20 -12.73
CA LEU A 290 -22.20 -23.40 -11.82
C LEU A 290 -23.25 -22.57 -12.57
N LEU A 291 -22.85 -21.90 -13.67
CA LEU A 291 -23.76 -21.10 -14.50
C LEU A 291 -24.87 -21.94 -15.15
N ALA A 292 -24.55 -23.16 -15.57
CA ALA A 292 -25.53 -24.10 -16.11
C ALA A 292 -26.62 -24.48 -15.09
N ARG A 293 -26.37 -24.27 -13.79
CA ARG A 293 -27.29 -24.59 -12.69
C ARG A 293 -27.90 -23.37 -12.03
N ARG A 294 -27.80 -22.18 -12.66
CA ARG A 294 -28.28 -20.90 -12.09
C ARG A 294 -29.71 -20.97 -11.51
N ASP A 295 -30.60 -21.72 -12.16
CA ASP A 295 -32.00 -21.82 -11.77
C ASP A 295 -32.17 -22.64 -10.47
N ASP A 296 -31.25 -23.57 -10.21
CA ASP A 296 -31.17 -24.34 -8.95
C ASP A 296 -30.53 -23.52 -7.82
N LEU A 297 -29.68 -22.54 -8.13
CA LEU A 297 -28.96 -21.73 -7.13
C LEU A 297 -29.86 -20.83 -6.29
N SER A 298 -30.98 -20.39 -6.88
CA SER A 298 -31.96 -19.51 -6.24
C SER A 298 -32.96 -20.27 -5.34
N ARG A 299 -33.02 -21.60 -5.45
CA ARG A 299 -33.93 -22.43 -4.66
C ARG A 299 -33.40 -22.54 -3.23
N PRO A 300 -34.13 -22.06 -2.23
CA PRO A 300 -33.68 -22.17 -0.85
C PRO A 300 -33.71 -23.64 -0.41
N PHE A 301 -32.65 -24.08 0.26
CA PHE A 301 -32.66 -25.33 1.03
C PHE A 301 -32.79 -25.03 2.51
N MET A 302 -33.35 -25.96 3.26
CA MET A 302 -33.55 -25.79 4.71
C MET A 302 -32.35 -26.31 5.47
N TRP A 303 -31.69 -25.44 6.22
CA TRP A 303 -30.63 -25.82 7.15
C TRP A 303 -30.92 -25.22 8.52
N LYS A 304 -30.90 -26.07 9.56
CA LYS A 304 -31.22 -25.67 10.95
C LYS A 304 -32.53 -24.87 11.08
N GLY A 305 -33.53 -25.19 10.25
CA GLY A 305 -34.85 -24.55 10.28
C GLY A 305 -34.92 -23.18 9.57
N LEU A 306 -33.86 -22.76 8.88
CA LEU A 306 -33.82 -21.51 8.11
C LEU A 306 -33.61 -21.80 6.62
N PRO A 307 -34.17 -20.96 5.73
CA PRO A 307 -33.88 -21.02 4.31
C PRO A 307 -32.48 -20.47 4.04
N HIS A 308 -31.68 -21.23 3.29
CA HIS A 308 -30.34 -20.84 2.83
C HIS A 308 -30.26 -20.97 1.31
N ALA A 309 -29.43 -20.14 0.68
CA ALA A 309 -29.18 -20.20 -0.75
C ALA A 309 -27.68 -20.09 -1.05
N TYR A 310 -27.25 -20.71 -2.14
CA TYR A 310 -25.85 -20.67 -2.58
C TYR A 310 -25.54 -19.48 -3.49
N ASP A 311 -26.52 -18.69 -3.89
CA ASP A 311 -26.38 -17.63 -4.89
C ASP A 311 -25.31 -16.58 -4.54
N GLY A 312 -25.20 -16.15 -3.28
CA GLY A 312 -24.12 -15.25 -2.84
C GLY A 312 -22.73 -15.87 -2.98
N LEU A 313 -22.57 -17.13 -2.54
CA LEU A 313 -21.31 -17.87 -2.65
C LEU A 313 -20.92 -18.14 -4.11
N VAL A 314 -21.91 -18.53 -4.93
CA VAL A 314 -21.69 -18.80 -6.36
C VAL A 314 -21.38 -17.53 -7.12
N LEU A 315 -22.10 -16.43 -6.84
CA LEU A 315 -21.80 -15.14 -7.46
C LEU A 315 -20.36 -14.71 -7.15
N LEU A 316 -19.93 -14.82 -5.89
CA LEU A 316 -18.55 -14.56 -5.52
C LEU A 316 -17.56 -15.44 -6.31
N ALA A 317 -17.79 -16.76 -6.37
CA ALA A 317 -16.94 -17.68 -7.12
C ALA A 317 -16.88 -17.35 -8.63
N LEU A 318 -18.01 -17.01 -9.25
CA LEU A 318 -18.08 -16.66 -10.68
C LEU A 318 -17.28 -15.39 -11.00
N VAL A 319 -17.39 -14.36 -10.15
CA VAL A 319 -16.61 -13.12 -10.29
C VAL A 319 -15.12 -13.41 -10.19
N HIS A 320 -14.69 -14.20 -9.19
CA HIS A 320 -13.29 -14.60 -9.08
C HIS A 320 -12.83 -15.51 -10.22
N ALA A 321 -13.71 -16.32 -10.80
CA ALA A 321 -13.45 -17.11 -12.00
C ALA A 321 -13.35 -16.28 -13.30
N GLY A 322 -13.63 -14.98 -13.25
CA GLY A 322 -13.52 -14.06 -14.38
C GLY A 322 -14.79 -13.92 -15.22
N PHE A 323 -15.95 -14.39 -14.72
CA PHE A 323 -17.23 -14.17 -15.40
C PHE A 323 -17.73 -12.74 -15.10
N ASP A 324 -17.60 -11.86 -16.11
CA ASP A 324 -17.97 -10.44 -16.01
C ASP A 324 -19.48 -10.25 -16.21
N PRO A 325 -20.22 -9.67 -15.22
CA PRO A 325 -21.65 -9.39 -15.37
C PRO A 325 -22.00 -8.44 -16.52
N ARG A 326 -21.05 -7.63 -17.01
CA ARG A 326 -21.26 -6.75 -18.17
C ARG A 326 -21.31 -7.51 -19.49
N ARG A 327 -20.78 -8.73 -19.52
CA ARG A 327 -20.65 -9.58 -20.73
C ARG A 327 -21.50 -10.85 -20.65
N GLU A 328 -21.84 -11.29 -19.44
CA GLU A 328 -22.59 -12.52 -19.19
C GLU A 328 -23.92 -12.21 -18.48
N THR A 329 -25.02 -12.21 -19.25
CA THR A 329 -26.37 -11.88 -18.75
C THR A 329 -26.82 -12.84 -17.64
N ARG A 330 -26.30 -14.07 -17.62
CA ARG A 330 -26.59 -15.05 -16.57
C ARG A 330 -26.03 -14.62 -15.21
N VAL A 331 -24.86 -14.00 -15.18
CA VAL A 331 -24.27 -13.45 -13.95
C VAL A 331 -25.06 -12.21 -13.52
N GLN A 332 -25.43 -11.34 -14.46
CA GLN A 332 -26.27 -10.17 -14.13
C GLN A 332 -27.62 -10.58 -13.54
N ALA A 333 -28.26 -11.64 -14.05
CA ALA A 333 -29.51 -12.15 -13.50
C ALA A 333 -29.36 -12.67 -12.05
N LEU A 334 -28.21 -13.27 -11.69
CA LEU A 334 -27.90 -13.65 -10.31
C LEU A 334 -27.77 -12.43 -9.41
N ILE A 335 -27.11 -11.36 -9.88
CA ILE A 335 -27.01 -10.09 -9.15
C ILE A 335 -28.40 -9.52 -8.90
N ASP A 336 -29.24 -9.46 -9.93
CA ASP A 336 -30.59 -8.90 -9.83
C ASP A 336 -31.46 -9.69 -8.85
N GLY A 337 -31.40 -11.03 -8.90
CA GLY A 337 -32.10 -11.91 -7.96
C GLY A 337 -31.63 -11.75 -6.51
N LEU A 338 -30.32 -11.60 -6.30
CA LEU A 338 -29.71 -11.37 -5.00
C LEU A 338 -30.08 -9.98 -4.43
N LEU A 339 -30.22 -8.96 -5.29
CA LEU A 339 -30.61 -7.60 -4.89
C LEU A 339 -32.12 -7.47 -4.63
N ALA A 340 -32.95 -8.31 -5.25
CA ALA A 340 -34.41 -8.26 -5.10
C ALA A 340 -34.93 -8.76 -3.74
N ARG A 341 -34.08 -9.40 -2.93
CA ARG A 341 -34.45 -10.02 -1.66
C ARG A 341 -33.56 -9.54 -0.52
N ASP A 342 -34.11 -9.51 0.68
CA ASP A 342 -33.30 -9.32 1.88
C ASP A 342 -32.54 -10.61 2.23
N PRO A 343 -31.30 -10.52 2.76
CA PRO A 343 -30.59 -11.72 3.17
C PRO A 343 -31.35 -12.40 4.31
N ALA A 344 -31.52 -13.72 4.21
CA ALA A 344 -32.26 -14.51 5.19
C ALA A 344 -31.37 -14.96 6.37
N SER A 345 -30.05 -14.96 6.18
CA SER A 345 -29.08 -15.44 7.15
C SER A 345 -27.83 -14.57 7.23
N THR A 346 -27.01 -14.79 8.26
CA THR A 346 -25.68 -14.19 8.39
C THR A 346 -24.77 -14.56 7.21
N TYR A 347 -24.84 -15.79 6.70
CA TYR A 347 -24.08 -16.19 5.52
C TYR A 347 -24.54 -15.41 4.28
N ASP A 348 -25.85 -15.33 4.06
CA ASP A 348 -26.42 -14.63 2.91
C ASP A 348 -25.96 -13.16 2.91
N ALA A 349 -26.04 -12.50 4.06
CA ALA A 349 -25.63 -11.10 4.20
C ALA A 349 -24.12 -10.92 3.95
N ALA A 350 -23.30 -11.79 4.55
CA ALA A 350 -21.85 -11.73 4.40
C ALA A 350 -21.39 -12.02 2.97
N LEU A 351 -21.87 -13.11 2.37
CA LEU A 351 -21.53 -13.51 1.01
C LEU A 351 -22.03 -12.51 -0.02
N GLN A 352 -23.22 -11.94 0.18
CA GLN A 352 -23.71 -10.84 -0.65
C GLN A 352 -22.79 -9.63 -0.56
N ALA A 353 -22.32 -9.26 0.64
CA ALA A 353 -21.39 -8.14 0.80
C ALA A 353 -20.06 -8.40 0.07
N MET A 354 -19.47 -9.58 0.24
CA MET A 354 -18.24 -9.98 -0.44
C MET A 354 -18.39 -9.95 -1.96
N ALA A 355 -19.47 -10.53 -2.49
CA ALA A 355 -19.70 -10.58 -3.94
C ALA A 355 -19.90 -9.18 -4.54
N LEU A 356 -20.74 -8.33 -3.92
CA LEU A 356 -21.01 -6.99 -4.42
C LEU A 356 -19.79 -6.06 -4.34
N GLN A 357 -18.96 -6.22 -3.30
CA GLN A 357 -17.69 -5.50 -3.17
C GLN A 357 -16.71 -5.92 -4.28
N ALA A 358 -16.63 -7.20 -4.62
CA ALA A 358 -15.75 -7.68 -5.68
C ALA A 358 -16.21 -7.25 -7.09
N ILE A 359 -17.50 -7.00 -7.30
CA ILE A 359 -18.07 -6.61 -8.60
C ILE A 359 -17.91 -5.12 -8.87
N ASP A 360 -18.53 -4.27 -8.04
CA ASP A 360 -18.59 -2.83 -8.24
C ASP A 360 -19.04 -2.14 -6.93
N PRO A 361 -18.10 -1.86 -6.01
CA PRO A 361 -18.44 -1.34 -4.69
C PRO A 361 -19.09 0.05 -4.77
N ALA A 362 -18.74 0.86 -5.78
CA ALA A 362 -19.33 2.18 -5.99
C ALA A 362 -20.81 2.07 -6.40
N ARG A 363 -21.12 1.19 -7.37
CA ARG A 363 -22.51 0.94 -7.80
C ARG A 363 -23.35 0.34 -6.69
N HIS A 364 -22.77 -0.51 -5.85
CA HIS A 364 -23.48 -1.27 -4.82
C HIS A 364 -23.38 -0.67 -3.41
N HIS A 365 -22.80 0.52 -3.25
CA HIS A 365 -22.50 1.14 -1.96
C HIS A 365 -23.70 1.15 -0.99
N ARG A 366 -24.88 1.58 -1.45
CA ARG A 366 -26.10 1.62 -0.60
C ARG A 366 -26.52 0.24 -0.09
N ARG A 367 -26.34 -0.81 -0.91
CA ARG A 367 -26.67 -2.18 -0.50
C ARG A 367 -25.63 -2.69 0.49
N LEU A 368 -24.34 -2.46 0.22
CA LEU A 368 -23.25 -2.81 1.12
C LEU A 368 -23.41 -2.15 2.49
N GLU A 369 -23.81 -0.89 2.53
CA GLU A 369 -24.08 -0.14 3.77
C GLU A 369 -25.24 -0.76 4.56
N THR A 370 -26.29 -1.21 3.85
CA THR A 370 -27.42 -1.92 4.47
C THR A 370 -26.99 -3.28 5.04
N LEU A 371 -26.11 -3.99 4.35
CA LEU A 371 -25.57 -5.27 4.80
C LEU A 371 -24.67 -5.10 6.02
N ALA A 372 -23.82 -4.08 6.04
CA ALA A 372 -23.00 -3.72 7.20
C ALA A 372 -23.88 -3.51 8.45
N ARG A 373 -24.86 -2.61 8.37
CA ARG A 373 -25.80 -2.35 9.48
C ARG A 373 -26.52 -3.61 9.96
N ARG A 374 -26.96 -4.46 9.04
CA ARG A 374 -27.63 -5.72 9.38
C ARG A 374 -26.69 -6.68 10.11
N LEU A 375 -25.44 -6.82 9.65
CA LEU A 375 -24.44 -7.66 10.29
C LEU A 375 -24.06 -7.12 11.67
N GLU A 376 -23.85 -5.82 11.83
CA GLU A 376 -23.54 -5.20 13.14
C GLU A 376 -24.69 -5.40 14.13
N ALA A 377 -25.93 -5.14 13.71
CA ALA A 377 -27.12 -5.35 14.53
C ALA A 377 -27.35 -6.83 14.88
N ALA A 378 -26.89 -7.75 14.02
CA ALA A 378 -27.01 -9.19 14.22
C ALA A 378 -25.96 -9.80 15.17
N GLN A 379 -24.99 -9.01 15.67
CA GLN A 379 -24.00 -9.53 16.62
C GLN A 379 -24.67 -9.88 17.97
N CYS A 380 -24.38 -11.09 18.46
CA CYS A 380 -24.85 -11.60 19.74
C CYS A 380 -24.09 -10.93 20.90
N ALA A 381 -24.64 -11.05 22.11
CA ALA A 381 -24.06 -10.42 23.31
C ALA A 381 -22.61 -10.87 23.58
N ASN A 382 -22.28 -12.13 23.28
CA ASN A 382 -20.94 -12.69 23.46
C ASN A 382 -19.95 -12.35 22.33
N GLY A 383 -20.35 -11.56 21.32
CA GLY A 383 -19.50 -11.13 20.21
C GLY A 383 -19.52 -12.03 18.97
N GLN A 384 -20.25 -13.16 18.99
CA GLN A 384 -20.47 -14.00 17.82
C GLN A 384 -21.68 -13.58 16.98
N TRP A 385 -22.03 -14.37 15.97
CA TRP A 385 -23.25 -14.23 15.17
C TRP A 385 -23.99 -15.56 15.10
N GLY A 386 -25.32 -15.53 15.10
CA GLY A 386 -26.14 -16.70 14.84
C GLY A 386 -26.38 -16.93 13.33
N TYR A 387 -27.14 -17.97 12.99
CA TYR A 387 -27.59 -18.18 11.62
C TYR A 387 -28.60 -17.11 11.18
N ALA A 388 -29.58 -16.79 12.04
CA ALA A 388 -30.55 -15.74 11.80
C ALA A 388 -29.97 -14.35 12.14
N LEU A 389 -30.42 -13.32 11.42
CA LEU A 389 -30.07 -11.91 11.65
C LEU A 389 -30.88 -11.30 12.82
N GLU A 390 -30.90 -11.98 13.97
CA GLU A 390 -31.75 -11.63 15.13
C GLU A 390 -31.01 -10.89 16.27
N GLY A 391 -29.67 -10.82 16.23
CA GLY A 391 -28.89 -9.90 17.05
C GLY A 391 -28.78 -10.21 18.54
N THR A 392 -28.61 -9.14 19.31
CA THR A 392 -28.46 -9.11 20.79
C THR A 392 -29.59 -9.77 21.57
N ARG A 393 -30.68 -10.15 20.90
CA ARG A 393 -31.74 -11.00 21.44
C ARG A 393 -31.27 -12.43 21.72
N ARG A 394 -30.14 -12.83 21.14
CA ARG A 394 -29.50 -14.12 21.40
C ARG A 394 -28.28 -13.95 22.32
N PRO A 395 -28.14 -14.82 23.34
CA PRO A 395 -26.98 -14.78 24.24
C PRO A 395 -25.70 -15.17 23.49
N ALA A 396 -25.80 -16.04 22.48
CA ALA A 396 -24.67 -16.60 21.78
C ALA A 396 -24.95 -16.95 20.32
N GLY A 397 -23.87 -16.99 19.54
CA GLY A 397 -23.84 -17.37 18.13
C GLY A 397 -23.05 -18.66 17.89
N GLU A 398 -22.50 -18.78 16.68
CA GLU A 398 -21.67 -19.91 16.26
C GLU A 398 -20.38 -19.42 15.57
N ASN A 399 -19.35 -20.26 15.57
CA ASN A 399 -18.01 -19.88 15.14
C ASN A 399 -17.91 -19.67 13.61
N SER A 400 -18.54 -20.53 12.81
CA SER A 400 -18.48 -20.39 11.35
C SER A 400 -19.30 -19.21 10.85
N THR A 401 -20.48 -18.94 11.43
CA THR A 401 -21.27 -17.74 11.12
C THR A 401 -20.53 -16.45 11.52
N ALA A 402 -19.86 -16.45 12.68
CA ALA A 402 -19.04 -15.32 13.10
C ALA A 402 -17.85 -15.06 12.17
N HIS A 403 -17.20 -16.11 11.67
CA HIS A 403 -16.14 -15.98 10.66
C HIS A 403 -16.67 -15.32 9.37
N PHE A 404 -17.81 -15.76 8.84
CA PHE A 404 -18.39 -15.12 7.65
C PHE A 404 -18.87 -13.69 7.91
N ALA A 405 -19.48 -13.41 9.07
CA ALA A 405 -19.89 -12.05 9.41
C ALA A 405 -18.70 -11.07 9.35
N LEU A 406 -17.54 -11.46 9.89
CA LEU A 406 -16.31 -10.65 9.81
C LEU A 406 -15.81 -10.48 8.38
N LEU A 407 -15.89 -11.51 7.53
CA LEU A 407 -15.56 -11.39 6.10
C LEU A 407 -16.48 -10.41 5.38
N GLY A 408 -17.79 -10.45 5.66
CA GLY A 408 -18.77 -9.52 5.11
C GLY A 408 -18.54 -8.08 5.57
N LEU A 409 -18.29 -7.87 6.86
CA LEU A 409 -17.96 -6.55 7.42
C LEU A 409 -16.66 -5.98 6.83
N ARG A 410 -15.65 -6.84 6.65
CA ARG A 410 -14.41 -6.48 5.94
C ARG A 410 -14.69 -6.03 4.51
N ALA A 411 -15.51 -6.75 3.76
CA ALA A 411 -15.89 -6.35 2.42
C ALA A 411 -16.63 -5.00 2.41
N CYS A 412 -17.56 -4.76 3.34
CA CYS A 412 -18.20 -3.46 3.47
C CYS A 412 -17.19 -2.35 3.77
N ARG A 413 -16.23 -2.58 4.68
CA ARG A 413 -15.18 -1.62 4.98
C ARG A 413 -14.30 -1.31 3.79
N ASP A 414 -13.89 -2.32 3.04
CA ASP A 414 -13.08 -2.16 1.83
C ASP A 414 -13.84 -1.40 0.72
N ALA A 415 -15.17 -1.33 0.79
CA ALA A 415 -16.01 -0.47 -0.03
C ALA A 415 -16.20 0.96 0.52
N GLY A 416 -15.48 1.33 1.59
CA GLY A 416 -15.53 2.66 2.20
C GLY A 416 -16.59 2.85 3.29
N ILE A 417 -17.26 1.78 3.73
CA ILE A 417 -18.28 1.85 4.77
C ILE A 417 -17.62 1.78 6.16
N SER A 418 -17.95 2.73 7.03
CA SER A 418 -17.49 2.70 8.41
C SER A 418 -18.14 1.53 9.16
N ILE A 419 -17.31 0.74 9.86
CA ILE A 419 -17.74 -0.36 10.73
C ILE A 419 -17.45 0.03 12.17
N ASP A 420 -18.39 -0.18 13.08
CA ASP A 420 -18.21 0.10 14.50
C ASP A 420 -17.04 -0.75 15.07
N PRO A 421 -15.96 -0.13 15.56
CA PRO A 421 -14.83 -0.86 16.15
C PRO A 421 -15.24 -1.79 17.29
N GLU A 422 -16.31 -1.48 18.03
CA GLU A 422 -16.77 -2.32 19.12
C GLU A 422 -17.23 -3.70 18.65
N VAL A 423 -17.74 -3.80 17.42
CA VAL A 423 -18.11 -5.08 16.82
C VAL A 423 -16.89 -5.99 16.70
N ALA A 424 -15.77 -5.44 16.23
CA ALA A 424 -14.51 -6.18 16.14
C ALA A 424 -13.90 -6.48 17.52
N ARG A 425 -14.01 -5.56 18.50
CA ARG A 425 -13.50 -5.80 19.86
C ARG A 425 -14.22 -6.96 20.55
N ARG A 426 -15.55 -7.01 20.48
CA ARG A 426 -16.34 -8.10 21.08
C ARG A 426 -16.06 -9.44 20.40
N ALA A 427 -15.99 -9.46 19.07
CA ALA A 427 -15.64 -10.67 18.33
C ALA A 427 -14.24 -11.18 18.68
N ARG A 428 -13.24 -10.28 18.79
CA ARG A 428 -11.88 -10.63 19.23
C ARG A 428 -11.87 -11.20 20.66
N GLY A 429 -12.66 -10.62 21.56
CA GLY A 429 -12.84 -11.12 22.92
C GLY A 429 -13.30 -12.58 22.95
N TRP A 430 -14.31 -12.93 22.13
CA TRP A 430 -14.79 -14.30 21.98
C TRP A 430 -13.70 -15.27 21.52
N TRP A 431 -13.00 -14.94 20.43
CA TRP A 431 -12.01 -15.84 19.83
C TRP A 431 -10.82 -16.11 20.74
N ARG A 432 -10.34 -15.09 21.46
CA ARG A 432 -9.29 -15.25 22.46
C ARG A 432 -9.74 -16.12 23.63
N ALA A 433 -10.98 -15.94 24.08
CA ALA A 433 -11.51 -16.69 25.21
C ALA A 433 -11.81 -18.17 24.88
N SER A 434 -12.18 -18.47 23.63
CA SER A 434 -12.62 -19.80 23.19
C SER A 434 -11.50 -20.70 22.63
N GLN A 435 -10.25 -20.23 22.63
CA GLN A 435 -9.11 -21.04 22.17
C GLN A 435 -8.82 -22.18 23.15
N ASN A 436 -8.70 -23.41 22.64
CA ASN A 436 -8.34 -24.56 23.46
C ASN A 436 -6.87 -24.49 23.90
N ASP A 437 -6.50 -25.27 24.92
CA ASP A 437 -5.15 -25.31 25.49
C ASP A 437 -4.10 -25.77 24.45
N ASP A 438 -4.52 -26.63 23.51
CA ASP A 438 -3.67 -27.12 22.42
C ASP A 438 -3.38 -26.07 21.32
N GLY A 439 -4.03 -24.90 21.38
CA GLY A 439 -3.87 -23.80 20.43
C GLY A 439 -4.88 -23.77 19.29
N GLY A 440 -5.69 -24.82 19.13
CA GLY A 440 -6.73 -24.87 18.11
C GLY A 440 -8.10 -24.39 18.60
N TRP A 441 -9.09 -24.46 17.71
CA TRP A 441 -10.49 -24.15 17.99
C TRP A 441 -11.43 -25.27 17.54
N GLY A 442 -12.47 -25.49 18.33
CA GLY A 442 -13.64 -26.32 18.02
C GLY A 442 -14.93 -25.49 18.12
N TYR A 443 -16.06 -26.16 18.33
CA TYR A 443 -17.31 -25.47 18.71
C TYR A 443 -17.44 -25.39 20.22
N ALA A 444 -17.86 -24.25 20.76
CA ALA A 444 -18.17 -24.11 22.18
C ALA A 444 -19.66 -24.30 22.43
N GLU A 445 -20.03 -25.29 23.24
CA GLU A 445 -21.43 -25.57 23.55
C GLU A 445 -22.09 -24.42 24.35
N GLY A 446 -23.30 -24.00 23.93
CA GLY A 446 -24.10 -23.00 24.64
C GLY A 446 -23.52 -21.57 24.61
N GLY A 447 -22.44 -21.33 23.87
CA GLY A 447 -21.81 -20.02 23.79
C GLY A 447 -21.03 -19.61 25.03
N ASP A 448 -20.65 -20.57 25.87
CA ASP A 448 -19.69 -20.36 26.96
C ASP A 448 -18.30 -20.82 26.49
N PRO A 449 -17.31 -19.91 26.40
CA PRO A 449 -15.97 -20.27 25.91
C PRO A 449 -15.21 -21.21 26.86
N ARG A 450 -15.69 -21.40 28.09
CA ARG A 450 -15.04 -22.22 29.13
C ARG A 450 -15.67 -23.60 29.30
N ARG A 451 -16.86 -23.82 28.74
CA ARG A 451 -17.59 -25.08 28.88
C ARG A 451 -17.03 -26.09 27.88
N ARG A 452 -16.44 -27.19 28.37
CA ARG A 452 -15.92 -28.30 27.55
C ARG A 452 -17.00 -29.39 27.41
N ASP A 453 -17.16 -29.91 26.20
CA ASP A 453 -18.06 -31.04 25.88
C ASP A 453 -17.42 -32.39 26.23
N ASP A 454 -18.23 -33.29 26.77
CA ASP A 454 -17.95 -34.67 27.17
C ASP A 454 -18.65 -35.72 26.26
N ARG A 455 -19.13 -35.33 25.07
CA ARG A 455 -19.74 -36.25 24.10
C ARG A 455 -18.74 -37.18 23.40
N GLY A 456 -19.23 -38.41 23.14
CA GLY A 456 -18.47 -39.55 22.67
C GLY A 456 -17.91 -39.47 21.23
N PRO A 457 -17.16 -40.51 20.81
CA PRO A 457 -16.37 -40.50 19.58
C PRO A 457 -17.24 -40.33 18.32
N GLY A 458 -17.02 -39.23 17.58
CA GLY A 458 -17.69 -38.92 16.32
C GLY A 458 -18.32 -37.52 16.27
N ASP A 459 -18.54 -36.90 17.42
CA ASP A 459 -18.90 -35.49 17.55
C ASP A 459 -17.64 -34.71 17.95
N VAL A 460 -17.23 -33.72 17.15
CA VAL A 460 -15.98 -32.97 17.42
C VAL A 460 -16.14 -31.96 18.56
N GLY A 461 -17.33 -31.79 19.14
CA GLY A 461 -17.60 -30.98 20.33
C GLY A 461 -16.74 -29.72 20.42
N ASN A 462 -16.10 -29.55 21.58
CA ASN A 462 -15.06 -28.53 21.82
C ASN A 462 -13.67 -28.89 21.28
N ALA A 463 -13.45 -30.08 20.72
CA ALA A 463 -12.12 -30.47 20.24
C ALA A 463 -11.67 -29.61 19.06
N SER A 464 -10.37 -29.30 19.03
CA SER A 464 -9.76 -28.53 17.96
C SER A 464 -9.75 -29.29 16.64
N TYR A 465 -10.18 -28.63 15.55
CA TYR A 465 -10.08 -29.18 14.20
C TYR A 465 -9.78 -28.11 13.16
N GLY A 466 -9.38 -28.54 11.97
CA GLY A 466 -8.78 -27.69 10.94
C GLY A 466 -9.62 -26.50 10.52
N SER A 467 -10.85 -26.71 10.04
CA SER A 467 -11.65 -25.59 9.51
C SER A 467 -11.99 -24.55 10.56
N MET A 468 -12.23 -24.95 11.81
CA MET A 468 -12.46 -23.99 12.90
C MET A 468 -11.18 -23.29 13.32
N THR A 469 -10.05 -23.99 13.36
CA THR A 469 -8.77 -23.37 13.71
C THR A 469 -8.36 -22.35 12.65
N ALA A 470 -8.40 -22.72 11.36
CA ALA A 470 -8.09 -21.81 10.26
C ALA A 470 -9.05 -20.62 10.21
N GLY A 471 -10.37 -20.87 10.32
CA GLY A 471 -11.38 -19.82 10.34
C GLY A 471 -11.26 -18.87 11.54
N SER A 472 -10.84 -19.37 12.71
CA SER A 472 -10.66 -18.55 13.92
C SER A 472 -9.41 -17.68 13.82
N VAL A 473 -8.31 -18.20 13.26
CA VAL A 473 -7.13 -17.39 12.97
C VAL A 473 -7.45 -16.30 11.95
N ALA A 474 -8.16 -16.64 10.87
CA ALA A 474 -8.67 -15.66 9.90
C ALA A 474 -9.55 -14.60 10.58
N ALA A 475 -10.46 -15.01 11.48
CA ALA A 475 -11.32 -14.09 12.22
C ALA A 475 -10.52 -13.13 13.12
N LEU A 476 -9.48 -13.60 13.83
CA LEU A 476 -8.61 -12.74 14.63
C LEU A 476 -7.85 -11.72 13.77
N LEU A 477 -7.35 -12.14 12.60
CA LEU A 477 -6.70 -11.25 11.62
C LEU A 477 -7.69 -10.18 11.13
N LEU A 478 -8.91 -10.57 10.77
CA LEU A 478 -9.97 -9.65 10.37
C LEU A 478 -10.32 -8.67 11.49
N CYS A 479 -10.40 -9.11 12.75
CA CYS A 479 -10.63 -8.20 13.86
C CYS A 479 -9.50 -7.18 14.02
N GLY A 480 -8.23 -7.60 13.95
CA GLY A 480 -7.09 -6.67 14.06
C GLY A 480 -7.05 -5.67 12.91
N ASP A 481 -7.40 -6.12 11.71
CA ASP A 481 -7.50 -5.27 10.52
C ASP A 481 -8.69 -4.30 10.59
N LEU A 482 -9.88 -4.74 11.03
CA LEU A 482 -11.05 -3.85 11.29
C LEU A 482 -10.76 -2.80 12.38
N LEU A 483 -9.81 -3.05 13.27
CA LEU A 483 -9.37 -2.13 14.31
C LEU A 483 -8.18 -1.25 13.92
N GLY A 484 -7.52 -1.52 12.78
CA GLY A 484 -6.29 -0.82 12.38
C GLY A 484 -5.05 -1.15 13.21
N GLU A 485 -5.07 -2.27 13.96
CA GLU A 485 -4.02 -2.64 14.92
C GLU A 485 -3.08 -3.74 14.39
N GLY A 486 -3.49 -4.45 13.32
CA GLY A 486 -2.87 -5.72 12.90
C GLY A 486 -3.06 -6.83 13.94
N ALA A 487 -2.86 -8.09 13.55
CA ALA A 487 -3.07 -9.23 14.47
C ALA A 487 -1.96 -10.30 14.46
N HIS A 488 -0.91 -10.15 13.65
CA HIS A 488 0.17 -11.15 13.56
C HIS A 488 0.92 -11.37 14.89
N HIS A 489 0.92 -10.36 15.77
CA HIS A 489 1.54 -10.40 17.09
C HIS A 489 0.63 -10.99 18.17
N ASP A 490 -0.63 -11.31 17.86
CA ASP A 490 -1.56 -11.91 18.80
C ASP A 490 -1.10 -13.34 19.15
N PRO A 491 -0.83 -13.65 20.44
CA PRO A 491 -0.42 -15.00 20.84
C PRO A 491 -1.42 -16.09 20.43
N ALA A 492 -2.71 -15.76 20.36
CA ALA A 492 -3.73 -16.70 19.91
C ALA A 492 -3.57 -17.06 18.43
N VAL A 493 -3.26 -16.07 17.57
CA VAL A 493 -2.95 -16.28 16.14
C VAL A 493 -1.75 -17.20 15.99
N ARG A 494 -0.65 -16.92 16.71
CA ARG A 494 0.57 -17.75 16.67
C ARG A 494 0.29 -19.21 17.02
N ARG A 495 -0.40 -19.44 18.14
CA ARG A 495 -0.75 -20.79 18.60
C ARG A 495 -1.65 -21.54 17.62
N GLY A 496 -2.60 -20.85 16.98
CA GLY A 496 -3.45 -21.42 15.94
C GLY A 496 -2.67 -21.86 14.72
N ILE A 497 -1.73 -21.03 14.26
CA ILE A 497 -0.83 -21.36 13.16
C ILE A 497 0.06 -22.55 13.51
N ASP A 498 0.62 -22.60 14.72
CA ASP A 498 1.45 -23.73 15.16
C ASP A 498 0.62 -25.04 15.22
N TRP A 499 -0.64 -24.97 15.65
CA TRP A 499 -1.56 -26.11 15.64
C TRP A 499 -1.82 -26.64 14.22
N LEU A 500 -2.06 -25.72 13.26
CA LEU A 500 -2.29 -26.06 11.86
C LEU A 500 -1.04 -26.61 11.18
N ALA A 501 0.11 -25.99 11.41
CA ALA A 501 1.40 -26.43 10.89
C ALA A 501 1.70 -27.88 11.29
N ALA A 502 1.40 -28.26 12.53
CA ALA A 502 1.61 -29.63 13.03
C ALA A 502 0.65 -30.67 12.43
N ARG A 503 -0.46 -30.25 11.82
CA ARG A 503 -1.55 -31.14 11.35
C ARG A 503 -1.94 -30.89 9.89
N PHE A 504 -1.11 -30.16 9.16
CA PHE A 504 -1.42 -29.67 7.83
C PHE A 504 -1.67 -30.83 6.83
N ASP A 505 -2.87 -30.84 6.27
CA ASP A 505 -3.31 -31.75 5.21
C ASP A 505 -4.15 -30.94 4.23
N VAL A 506 -4.03 -31.18 2.92
CA VAL A 506 -4.87 -30.53 1.88
C VAL A 506 -6.04 -31.39 1.43
N LYS A 507 -6.04 -32.68 1.77
CA LYS A 507 -7.03 -33.66 1.30
C LYS A 507 -8.17 -33.86 2.29
N ARG A 508 -7.96 -33.53 3.57
CA ARG A 508 -8.88 -33.81 4.66
C ARG A 508 -8.85 -32.68 5.66
N ASN A 509 -9.98 -32.40 6.29
CA ASN A 509 -10.07 -31.48 7.42
C ASN A 509 -9.36 -32.08 8.65
N PRO A 510 -8.22 -31.52 9.10
CA PRO A 510 -7.45 -32.08 10.20
C PRO A 510 -8.29 -32.29 11.47
N ALA A 511 -8.18 -33.46 12.08
CA ALA A 511 -8.95 -33.88 13.26
C ALA A 511 -10.49 -33.88 13.10
N LYS A 512 -11.00 -33.90 11.85
CA LYS A 512 -12.44 -34.07 11.57
C LYS A 512 -12.66 -35.10 10.46
N GLN A 513 -13.36 -36.20 10.77
CA GLN A 513 -13.49 -37.32 9.84
C GLN A 513 -14.55 -37.05 8.75
N GLY A 514 -14.14 -37.09 7.47
CA GLY A 514 -15.00 -37.13 6.28
C GLY A 514 -15.98 -35.97 6.16
N CYS A 515 -15.57 -34.77 6.56
CA CYS A 515 -16.47 -33.64 6.72
C CYS A 515 -15.77 -32.28 6.60
N ALA A 516 -16.35 -31.42 5.76
CA ALA A 516 -15.97 -30.01 5.59
C ALA A 516 -14.57 -29.82 5.00
N ASP A 517 -14.10 -30.74 4.14
CA ASP A 517 -12.75 -30.71 3.56
C ASP A 517 -12.52 -29.45 2.70
N LEU A 518 -13.44 -29.13 1.79
CA LEU A 518 -13.34 -27.91 0.98
C LEU A 518 -13.59 -26.63 1.76
N TYR A 519 -14.45 -26.68 2.78
CA TYR A 519 -14.63 -25.54 3.68
C TYR A 519 -13.37 -25.29 4.53
N TYR A 520 -12.65 -26.35 4.90
CA TYR A 520 -11.34 -26.24 5.53
C TYR A 520 -10.32 -25.59 4.60
N LEU A 521 -10.18 -26.07 3.35
CA LEU A 521 -9.26 -25.44 2.38
C LEU A 521 -9.62 -23.97 2.14
N TYR A 522 -10.91 -23.66 2.02
CA TYR A 522 -11.39 -22.28 1.92
C TYR A 522 -10.97 -21.45 3.13
N SER A 523 -11.17 -21.96 4.35
CA SER A 523 -10.80 -21.26 5.59
C SER A 523 -9.28 -21.10 5.73
N LEU A 524 -8.52 -22.11 5.29
CA LEU A 524 -7.06 -22.07 5.25
C LEU A 524 -6.58 -20.98 4.29
N GLU A 525 -7.18 -20.86 3.11
CA GLU A 525 -6.84 -19.82 2.15
C GLU A 525 -7.18 -18.42 2.68
N ARG A 526 -8.37 -18.22 3.30
CA ARG A 526 -8.70 -16.95 4.00
C ARG A 526 -7.59 -16.58 4.97
N MET A 527 -7.21 -17.52 5.82
CA MET A 527 -6.21 -17.33 6.87
C MET A 527 -4.83 -17.02 6.29
N ALA A 528 -4.38 -17.83 5.33
CA ALA A 528 -3.07 -17.72 4.73
C ALA A 528 -2.89 -16.39 4.01
N ASP A 529 -3.88 -15.97 3.21
CA ASP A 529 -3.81 -14.74 2.44
C ASP A 529 -3.97 -13.48 3.31
N LEU A 530 -4.87 -13.50 4.31
CA LEU A 530 -4.94 -12.41 5.30
C LEU A 530 -3.65 -12.29 6.11
N GLY A 531 -3.00 -13.43 6.38
CA GLY A 531 -1.78 -13.51 7.15
C GLY A 531 -0.48 -13.34 6.36
N GLY A 532 -0.55 -13.26 5.03
CA GLY A 532 0.62 -13.21 4.15
C GLY A 532 1.51 -14.46 4.24
N TRP A 533 0.94 -15.63 4.53
CA TRP A 533 1.69 -16.88 4.67
C TRP A 533 1.69 -17.68 3.36
N GLU A 534 2.84 -17.76 2.71
CA GLU A 534 3.04 -18.63 1.53
C GLU A 534 3.29 -20.09 1.91
N THR A 535 3.66 -20.37 3.17
CA THR A 535 3.87 -21.75 3.65
C THR A 535 3.19 -22.00 4.98
N ILE A 536 2.71 -23.24 5.18
CA ILE A 536 2.17 -23.74 6.45
C ILE A 536 2.96 -25.00 6.82
N GLY A 537 3.59 -25.02 7.99
CA GLY A 537 4.46 -26.13 8.39
C GLY A 537 5.64 -26.36 7.43
N GLY A 538 6.13 -25.30 6.76
CA GLY A 538 7.21 -25.38 5.78
C GLY A 538 6.80 -25.93 4.40
N ARG A 539 5.51 -26.13 4.16
CA ARG A 539 4.96 -26.63 2.89
C ARG A 539 4.24 -25.53 2.12
N ASP A 540 4.39 -25.54 0.80
CA ASP A 540 3.63 -24.69 -0.12
C ASP A 540 2.15 -25.12 -0.10
N TRP A 541 1.38 -24.48 0.78
CA TRP A 541 0.01 -24.90 1.02
C TRP A 541 -0.87 -24.71 -0.22
N HIS A 542 -0.63 -23.64 -1.00
CA HIS A 542 -1.46 -23.30 -2.14
C HIS A 542 -1.13 -24.18 -3.35
N GLY A 543 0.15 -24.40 -3.64
CA GLY A 543 0.57 -25.33 -4.69
C GLY A 543 0.06 -26.74 -4.46
N GLU A 544 0.12 -27.22 -3.21
CA GLU A 544 -0.41 -28.53 -2.84
C GLU A 544 -1.94 -28.60 -2.91
N ALA A 545 -2.64 -27.55 -2.45
CA ALA A 545 -4.11 -27.47 -2.57
C ALA A 545 -4.53 -27.45 -4.05
N ALA A 546 -3.86 -26.67 -4.89
CA ALA A 546 -4.13 -26.61 -6.32
C ALA A 546 -3.93 -27.97 -6.99
N ALA A 547 -2.82 -28.65 -6.71
CA ALA A 547 -2.56 -30.00 -7.23
C ALA A 547 -3.66 -31.00 -6.82
N HIS A 548 -4.09 -30.96 -5.56
CA HIS A 548 -5.18 -31.80 -5.08
C HIS A 548 -6.51 -31.50 -5.78
N LEU A 549 -6.87 -30.23 -5.91
CA LEU A 549 -8.14 -29.82 -6.55
C LEU A 549 -8.14 -30.15 -8.05
N LEU A 550 -7.04 -29.94 -8.76
CA LEU A 550 -6.92 -30.33 -10.17
C LEU A 550 -7.11 -31.84 -10.35
N ALA A 551 -6.51 -32.66 -9.49
CA ALA A 551 -6.65 -34.11 -9.53
C ALA A 551 -8.06 -34.60 -9.16
N SER A 552 -8.84 -33.77 -8.47
CA SER A 552 -10.16 -34.13 -7.94
C SER A 552 -11.33 -33.57 -8.75
N GLN A 553 -11.07 -32.72 -9.75
CA GLN A 553 -12.11 -32.16 -10.60
C GLN A 553 -12.76 -33.25 -11.45
N ARG A 554 -14.09 -33.29 -11.47
CA ARG A 554 -14.84 -34.28 -12.26
C ARG A 554 -14.83 -33.95 -13.75
N ALA A 555 -15.21 -34.93 -14.58
CA ALA A 555 -15.22 -34.78 -16.04
C ALA A 555 -16.18 -33.68 -16.54
N ASP A 556 -17.24 -33.39 -15.81
CA ASP A 556 -18.19 -32.30 -16.09
C ASP A 556 -17.78 -30.95 -15.47
N GLY A 557 -16.64 -30.87 -14.77
CA GLY A 557 -16.04 -29.62 -14.31
C GLY A 557 -16.29 -29.26 -12.84
N HIS A 558 -17.13 -30.01 -12.13
CA HIS A 558 -17.45 -29.70 -10.73
C HIS A 558 -16.57 -30.46 -9.73
N TRP A 559 -16.62 -30.00 -8.49
CA TRP A 559 -16.06 -30.69 -7.33
C TRP A 559 -17.17 -31.20 -6.42
N ASN A 560 -16.94 -32.37 -5.84
CA ASN A 560 -17.81 -32.98 -4.85
C ASN A 560 -16.92 -33.83 -3.93
N LEU A 561 -16.15 -33.13 -3.09
CA LEU A 561 -15.16 -33.74 -2.20
C LEU A 561 -15.73 -33.99 -0.81
N ASN A 562 -16.94 -33.53 -0.51
CA ASN A 562 -17.45 -33.55 0.85
C ASN A 562 -18.92 -34.00 0.93
N THR A 563 -19.11 -35.22 1.42
CA THR A 563 -20.31 -36.07 1.28
C THR A 563 -21.45 -35.79 2.27
N ARG A 564 -21.42 -34.69 3.05
CA ARG A 564 -22.46 -34.40 4.06
C ARG A 564 -23.06 -32.98 4.05
N PHE A 565 -22.39 -31.98 3.48
CA PHE A 565 -22.82 -30.56 3.57
C PHE A 565 -22.96 -29.86 2.22
N SER A 566 -22.56 -30.51 1.13
CA SER A 566 -22.73 -29.99 -0.22
C SER A 566 -23.60 -30.97 -1.00
N GLU A 567 -24.92 -30.87 -0.81
CA GLU A 567 -25.85 -31.55 -1.73
C GLU A 567 -25.55 -31.04 -3.15
N TRP A 568 -25.33 -31.97 -4.08
CA TRP A 568 -25.12 -31.71 -5.51
C TRP A 568 -23.81 -31.03 -5.93
N GLY A 569 -22.88 -30.74 -5.01
CA GLY A 569 -21.53 -30.23 -5.35
C GLY A 569 -21.41 -28.73 -5.62
N ILE A 570 -22.49 -27.95 -5.42
CA ILE A 570 -22.50 -26.50 -5.69
C ILE A 570 -21.54 -25.74 -4.76
N GLY A 571 -21.69 -25.93 -3.44
CA GLY A 571 -20.84 -25.28 -2.45
C GLY A 571 -19.37 -25.69 -2.60
N ASP A 572 -19.13 -26.99 -2.82
CA ASP A 572 -17.81 -27.54 -3.06
C ASP A 572 -17.15 -26.91 -4.30
N THR A 573 -17.88 -26.80 -5.41
CA THR A 573 -17.36 -26.18 -6.64
C THR A 573 -17.03 -24.70 -6.44
N ALA A 574 -17.88 -23.96 -5.73
CA ALA A 574 -17.61 -22.57 -5.42
C ALA A 574 -16.38 -22.40 -4.53
N PHE A 575 -16.23 -23.19 -3.46
CA PHE A 575 -15.03 -23.15 -2.62
C PHE A 575 -13.75 -23.54 -3.36
N ALA A 576 -13.80 -24.56 -4.22
CA ALA A 576 -12.66 -24.97 -5.02
C ALA A 576 -12.17 -23.82 -5.94
N ILE A 577 -13.09 -23.12 -6.59
CA ILE A 577 -12.77 -21.94 -7.42
C ILE A 577 -12.11 -20.84 -6.58
N LEU A 578 -12.66 -20.53 -5.41
CA LEU A 578 -12.16 -19.48 -4.53
C LEU A 578 -10.74 -19.79 -4.03
N VAL A 579 -10.48 -21.03 -3.63
CA VAL A 579 -9.14 -21.50 -3.22
C VAL A 579 -8.16 -21.44 -4.38
N LEU A 580 -8.53 -21.98 -5.56
CA LEU A 580 -7.68 -21.98 -6.77
C LEU A 580 -7.31 -20.57 -7.24
N ARG A 581 -8.15 -19.57 -6.93
CA ARG A 581 -7.96 -18.18 -7.33
C ARG A 581 -7.31 -17.32 -6.26
N ARG A 582 -7.03 -17.87 -5.06
CA ARG A 582 -6.61 -17.07 -3.89
C ARG A 582 -7.52 -15.85 -3.74
N SER A 583 -8.82 -16.11 -3.61
CA SER A 583 -9.84 -15.07 -3.73
C SER A 583 -9.79 -14.01 -2.62
N THR A 584 -8.97 -14.19 -1.59
CA THR A 584 -8.77 -13.17 -0.57
C THR A 584 -7.72 -12.15 -0.99
N PRO A 585 -8.10 -10.87 -1.13
CA PRO A 585 -7.10 -9.81 -1.17
C PRO A 585 -6.30 -9.85 0.14
N PRO A 586 -4.98 -9.64 0.11
CA PRO A 586 -4.21 -9.50 1.33
C PRO A 586 -4.83 -8.41 2.24
N ALA A 587 -4.55 -8.48 3.55
CA ALA A 587 -4.86 -7.37 4.45
C ALA A 587 -4.32 -6.06 3.84
N ARG A 588 -5.03 -4.93 4.03
CA ARG A 588 -4.82 -3.67 3.27
C ARG A 588 -3.31 -3.49 3.04
N PRO A 589 -2.83 -3.47 1.79
CA PRO A 589 -1.41 -3.27 1.55
C PRO A 589 -1.03 -1.95 2.23
N PRO A 590 0.13 -1.89 2.90
CA PRO A 590 0.55 -0.66 3.55
C PRO A 590 0.49 0.48 2.54
N ALA A 591 0.00 1.64 2.98
CA ALA A 591 -0.05 2.84 2.16
C ALA A 591 1.37 3.25 1.71
N ILE A 592 2.39 2.78 2.44
CA ILE A 592 3.81 2.95 2.13
C ILE A 592 4.50 1.58 2.00
N ARG A 593 5.02 1.26 0.81
CA ARG A 593 5.84 0.05 0.60
C ARG A 593 7.33 0.38 0.73
N VAL A 594 8.06 -0.38 1.55
CA VAL A 594 9.51 -0.20 1.76
C VAL A 594 10.28 -1.37 1.17
N GLY A 595 11.35 -1.08 0.43
CA GLY A 595 12.27 -2.08 -0.12
C GLY A 595 13.74 -1.68 0.03
N ASN A 596 14.64 -2.56 -0.40
CA ASN A 596 16.07 -2.23 -0.50
C ASN A 596 16.37 -1.72 -1.91
N LEU A 597 17.30 -0.78 -2.04
CA LEU A 597 17.78 -0.30 -3.34
C LEU A 597 18.67 -1.31 -4.07
N ALA A 598 19.15 -2.33 -3.35
CA ALA A 598 19.98 -3.39 -3.91
C ALA A 598 19.17 -4.45 -4.67
N ASP A 599 17.90 -4.63 -4.29
CA ASP A 599 16.92 -5.53 -4.89
C ASP A 599 16.23 -4.83 -6.08
#